data_AF-A0A3D0QUN8-F1
#
_entry.id   AF-A0A3D0QUN8-F1
#
_cell.length_a   1.000
_cell.length_b   1.000
_cell.length_c   1.000
_cell.angle_alpha   90.00
_cell.angle_beta   90.00
_cell.angle_gamma   90.00
#
_symmetry.space_group_name_H-M   'P 1'
#
loop_
_entity.id
_entity.type
_entity.pdbx_description
1 polymer ?
#
loop_
_entity_poly.entity_id
_entity_poly.type
_entity_poly.pdbx_seq_one_letter_code
_entity_poly.pdbx_strand_id
1 'polypeptide(L)' 'MAKTQLNVRVDETTAETARQRALQRGLSMNRYIEELVRQDAGETGRTFVEAAADFMKQYESVFTEEFGEERGRR' A
#
# COMPACT_ATOMS: atom_id res chain seq x y z
N MET A 1 -17.53 20.29 -1.04
CA MET A 1 -16.36 20.92 -1.68
C MET A 1 -16.46 20.72 -3.18
N ALA A 2 -16.16 21.74 -3.99
CA ALA A 2 -16.11 21.58 -5.44
C ALA A 2 -14.98 20.61 -5.83
N LYS A 3 -15.19 19.78 -6.84
CA LYS A 3 -14.15 18.87 -7.35
C LYS A 3 -13.14 19.67 -8.17
N THR A 4 -11.86 19.58 -7.82
CA THR A 4 -10.76 20.15 -8.60
C THR A 4 -10.36 19.21 -9.72
N GLN A 5 -10.15 19.73 -10.93
CA GLN A 5 -9.66 18.95 -12.06
C GLN A 5 -8.14 18.82 -12.01
N LEU A 6 -7.62 17.59 -12.22
CA LEU A 6 -6.20 17.29 -12.32
C LEU A 6 -5.90 16.75 -13.72
N ASN A 7 -5.08 17.46 -14.48
CA ASN A 7 -4.62 17.03 -15.80
C ASN A 7 -3.29 16.28 -15.66
N VAL A 8 -3.28 14.97 -15.87
CA VAL A 8 -2.08 14.12 -15.77
C VAL A 8 -1.77 13.52 -17.14
N ARG A 9 -0.51 13.61 -17.57
CA ARG A 9 0.00 12.84 -18.71
C ARG A 9 0.68 11.58 -18.19
N VAL A 10 0.33 10.44 -18.76
CA VAL A 10 0.93 9.14 -18.48
C VAL A 10 1.22 8.45 -19.80
N ASP A 11 2.10 7.46 -19.78
CA ASP A 11 2.29 6.58 -20.93
C ASP A 11 1.04 5.73 -21.18
N GLU A 12 0.95 5.19 -22.39
CA GLU A 12 -0.19 4.41 -22.86
C GLU A 12 -0.43 3.16 -21.99
N THR A 13 0.63 2.41 -21.67
CA THR A 13 0.58 1.19 -20.86
C THR A 13 -0.01 1.47 -19.47
N THR A 14 0.39 2.58 -18.85
CA THR A 14 -0.12 3.01 -17.56
C THR A 14 -1.60 3.40 -17.64
N ALA A 15 -2.00 4.14 -18.67
CA ALA A 15 -3.41 4.50 -18.89
C ALA A 15 -4.29 3.27 -19.10
N GLU A 16 -3.84 2.32 -19.92
CA GLU A 16 -4.55 1.07 -20.17
C GLU A 16 -4.68 0.22 -18.91
N THR A 17 -3.58 0.07 -18.15
CA THR A 17 -3.58 -0.66 -16.89
C THR A 17 -4.60 -0.06 -15.92
N ALA A 18 -4.61 1.26 -15.75
CA ALA A 18 -5.55 1.93 -14.86
C ALA A 18 -7.00 1.77 -15.34
N ARG A 19 -7.27 1.85 -16.65
CA ARG A 19 -8.61 1.59 -17.21
C ARG A 19 -9.08 0.16 -16.95
N GLN A 20 -8.23 -0.83 -17.21
CA GLN A 20 -8.55 -2.24 -16.97
C GLN A 20 -8.85 -2.50 -15.49
N ARG A 21 -8.07 -1.88 -14.58
CA ARG A 21 -8.28 -2.01 -13.13
C ARG A 21 -9.56 -1.32 -12.67
N ALA A 22 -9.89 -0.15 -13.23
CA ALA A 22 -11.14 0.54 -12.96
C ALA A 22 -12.34 -0.30 -13.41
N LEU A 23 -12.30 -0.86 -14.62
CA LEU A 23 -13.34 -1.73 -15.17
C LEU A 23 -13.56 -2.98 -14.33
N GLN A 24 -12.49 -3.68 -13.93
CA GLN A 24 -12.56 -4.85 -13.06
C GLN A 24 -13.26 -4.56 -11.72
N ARG A 25 -13.14 -3.32 -11.23
CA ARG A 25 -13.78 -2.87 -9.99
C ARG A 25 -15.16 -2.24 -10.21
N GLY A 26 -15.64 -2.17 -11.46
CA GLY A 26 -16.89 -1.48 -11.81
C GLY A 26 -16.87 0.02 -11.54
N LEU A 27 -15.68 0.63 -11.49
CA LEU A 27 -15.48 2.05 -11.18
C LEU A 27 -15.23 2.85 -12.45
N SER A 28 -15.67 4.12 -12.44
CA SER A 28 -15.20 5.08 -13.43
C SER A 28 -13.71 5.37 -13.21
N MET A 29 -13.00 5.69 -14.28
CA MET A 29 -11.56 5.99 -14.22
C MET A 29 -11.25 7.12 -13.23
N ASN A 30 -12.06 8.19 -13.22
CA ASN A 30 -11.88 9.31 -12.30
C ASN A 30 -12.05 8.87 -10.85
N ARG A 31 -13.02 7.98 -10.56
CA ARG A 31 -13.21 7.46 -9.20
C ARG A 31 -12.08 6.51 -8.80
N TYR A 32 -11.60 5.68 -9.72
CA TYR A 32 -10.48 4.79 -9.49
C TYR A 32 -9.19 5.57 -9.13
N ILE A 33 -8.88 6.63 -9.86
CA ILE A 33 -7.72 7.49 -9.55
C ILE A 33 -7.91 8.22 -8.22
N GLU A 34 -9.11 8.70 -7.91
CA GLU A 34 -9.40 9.35 -6.62
C GLU A 34 -9.21 8.38 -5.44
N GLU A 35 -9.66 7.13 -5.55
CA GLU A 35 -9.41 6.10 -4.53
C GLU A 35 -7.93 5.74 -4.45
N LEU A 36 -7.24 5.60 -5.59
CA LEU A 36 -5.82 5.27 -5.61
C LEU A 36 -4.99 6.35 -4.91
N VAL A 37 -5.24 7.63 -5.23
CA VAL A 37 -4.58 8.77 -4.59
C VAL A 37 -4.98 8.88 -3.12
N ARG A 38 -6.23 8.58 -2.75
CA ARG A 38 -6.66 8.56 -1.34
C ARG A 38 -6.03 7.42 -0.56
N GLN A 39 -5.85 6.25 -1.15
CA GLN A 39 -5.15 5.11 -0.54
C GLN A 39 -3.67 5.43 -0.33
N ASP A 40 -3.05 6.07 -1.31
CA ASP A 40 -1.66 6.53 -1.23
C ASP A 40 -1.46 7.65 -0.20
N ALA A 41 -2.37 8.65 -0.19
CA ALA A 41 -2.35 9.76 0.77
C ALA A 41 -2.83 9.36 2.17
N GLY A 42 -3.61 8.27 2.26
CA GLY A 42 -4.22 7.79 3.48
C GLY A 42 -3.24 6.99 4.33
N GLU A 43 -3.16 7.39 5.58
CA GLU A 43 -2.54 6.78 6.78
C GLU A 43 -2.36 5.25 6.83
N THR A 44 -3.02 4.45 5.98
CA THR A 44 -2.88 2.98 5.89
C THR A 44 -1.43 2.52 5.75
N GLY A 45 -0.58 3.23 5.00
CA GLY A 45 0.85 2.90 4.94
C GLY A 45 1.57 3.11 6.27
N ARG A 46 1.26 4.20 6.99
CA ARG A 46 1.82 4.49 8.31
C ARG A 46 1.28 3.53 9.37
N THR A 47 -0.04 3.36 9.44
CA THR A 47 -0.69 2.42 10.35
C THR A 47 -0.29 0.97 10.07
N PHE A 48 -0.04 0.58 8.81
CA PHE A 48 0.49 -0.75 8.47
C PHE A 48 1.93 -0.93 8.96
N VAL A 49 2.79 0.08 8.77
CA VAL A 49 4.18 0.03 9.28
C VAL A 49 4.20 0.07 10.81
N GLU A 50 3.34 0.86 11.45
CA GLU A 50 3.19 0.91 12.90
C GLU A 50 2.65 -0.41 13.45
N ALA A 51 1.65 -1.02 12.81
CA ALA A 51 1.13 -2.34 13.19
C ALA A 51 2.16 -3.46 12.96
N ALA A 52 2.94 -3.41 11.88
CA ALA A 52 4.03 -4.33 11.65
C ALA A 52 5.15 -4.16 12.69
N ALA A 53 5.45 -2.92 13.09
CA ALA A 53 6.43 -2.62 14.14
C ALA A 53 5.96 -3.08 15.53
N ASP A 54 4.67 -2.93 15.85
CA ASP A 54 4.08 -3.41 17.09
C ASP A 54 4.04 -4.94 17.14
N PHE A 55 3.67 -5.59 16.02
CA PHE A 55 3.76 -7.03 15.85
C PHE A 55 5.19 -7.55 16.05
N MET A 56 6.20 -6.93 15.44
CA MET A 56 7.59 -7.35 15.63
C MET A 56 8.07 -7.21 17.08
N LYS A 57 7.62 -6.19 17.82
CA LYS A 57 7.92 -6.02 19.26
C LYS A 57 7.23 -7.07 20.13
N GLN A 58 5.97 -7.38 19.85
CA GLN A 58 5.20 -8.35 20.64
C GLN A 58 5.70 -9.78 20.46
N TYR A 59 6.23 -10.12 19.28
CA TYR A 59 6.73 -11.46 18.98
C TYR A 59 8.25 -11.59 19.09
N GLU A 60 8.98 -10.54 19.50
CA GLU A 60 10.45 -10.55 19.65
C GLU A 60 10.95 -11.68 20.58
N SER A 61 10.26 -11.90 21.71
CA SER A 61 10.61 -12.98 22.64
C SER A 61 10.39 -14.36 22.01
N VAL A 62 9.28 -14.55 21.29
CA VAL A 62 8.94 -15.81 20.62
C VAL A 62 9.91 -16.11 19.47
N PHE A 63 10.29 -15.09 18.69
CA PHE A 63 11.29 -15.23 17.62
C PHE A 63 12.69 -15.51 18.17
N THR A 64 13.06 -14.91 19.30
CA THR A 64 14.37 -15.15 19.94
C THR A 64 14.44 -16.55 20.52
N GLU A 65 13.33 -17.09 21.04
CA GLU A 65 13.27 -18.47 21.53
C GLU A 65 13.27 -19.51 20.40
N GLU A 66 12.61 -19.26 19.26
CA GLU A 66 12.56 -20.21 18.13
C GLU A 66 13.73 -20.09 17.14
N PHE A 67 14.35 -18.91 16.98
CA PHE A 67 15.38 -18.66 15.96
C PHE A 67 16.71 -18.09 16.51
N GLY A 68 16.86 -17.96 17.83
CA GLY A 68 18.01 -17.29 18.46
C GLY A 68 19.34 -18.05 18.42
N GLU A 69 19.37 -19.32 18.02
CA GLU A 69 20.58 -20.15 18.08
C GLU A 69 21.44 -20.20 16.80
N GLU A 70 21.27 -19.29 15.84
CA GLU A 70 22.14 -19.23 14.65
C GLU A 70 22.89 -17.90 14.46
N ARG A 71 23.43 -17.32 15.54
CA ARG A 71 24.52 -16.32 15.44
C ARG A 71 25.74 -16.65 16.31
N GLY A 72 26.08 -17.93 16.38
CA GLY A 72 27.23 -18.43 17.13
C GLY A 72 28.17 -19.34 16.33
N ARG A 73 28.35 -19.14 15.00
CA ARG A 73 29.48 -19.73 14.26
C ARG A 73 29.62 -19.19 12.83
N ARG A 74 30.32 -18.08 12.67
CA ARG A 74 31.36 -17.92 11.63
C ARG A 74 32.16 -16.64 11.81
#